data_AF-A0A2S0QZN8-F1
#
_entry.id   AF-A0A2S0QZN8-F1
#
_cell.length_a   1.000
_cell.length_b   1.000
_cell.length_c   1.000
_cell.angle_alpha   90.00
_cell.angle_beta   90.00
_cell.angle_gamma   90.00
#
_symmetry.space_group_name_H-M   'P 1'
#
loop_
_entity.id
_entity.type
_entity.pdbx_description
1 polymer ?
#
loop_
_entity_poly.entity_id
_entity_poly.type
_entity_poly.pdbx_seq_one_letter_code
_entity_poly.pdbx_strand_id
1 'polypeptide(L)'
;MPATPQSARHNLLEDAQGLLAGALFVALSVVFFKHAGLLIGGTAGLTLLVHYASGLNFGLVYFLINIPFYVFAVRAMGWEFTLKTFCAVLLLSVYSELLPAVISLGTLQPAFGAVMGGLLAGTGLLMLIRHHASLGGIGVLAIWLQRNKGWRAGTVQMIADVLILGAALIWIAPWLVALSVLGALAVNLVIAINHRPGRYFGV
;
A
#
# COMPACT_ATOMS: atom_id res chain seq x y z
N MET A 1 24.85 3.23 -30.98
CA MET A 1 24.18 2.91 -29.70
C MET A 1 23.09 3.95 -29.50
N PRO A 2 21.80 3.61 -29.45
CA PRO A 2 20.79 4.61 -29.11
C PRO A 2 21.00 5.01 -27.64
N ALA A 3 21.03 6.31 -27.38
CA ALA A 3 21.12 6.86 -26.03
C ALA A 3 19.98 6.30 -25.17
N THR A 4 20.32 5.70 -24.03
CA THR A 4 19.33 5.37 -23.00
C THR A 4 18.65 6.67 -22.57
N PRO A 5 17.31 6.79 -22.64
CA PRO A 5 16.62 7.98 -22.18
C PRO A 5 16.93 8.15 -20.68
N GLN A 6 17.59 9.27 -20.37
CA GLN A 6 17.89 9.67 -19.01
C GLN A 6 16.54 9.90 -18.32
N SER A 7 16.20 9.08 -17.32
CA SER A 7 14.97 9.24 -16.55
C SER A 7 14.93 10.69 -16.01
N ALA A 8 14.03 11.52 -16.52
CA ALA A 8 13.85 12.87 -16.00
C ALA A 8 13.56 12.73 -14.49
N ARG A 9 14.45 13.24 -13.65
CA ARG A 9 14.24 13.25 -12.20
C ARG A 9 13.02 14.14 -11.94
N HIS A 10 12.02 13.60 -11.23
CA HIS A 10 10.88 14.38 -10.80
C HIS A 10 11.32 15.58 -9.99
N ASN A 11 10.65 16.71 -10.20
CA ASN A 11 10.89 17.90 -9.39
C ASN A 11 10.21 17.74 -8.01
N LEU A 12 10.66 18.48 -6.99
CA LEU A 12 10.15 18.34 -5.62
C LEU A 12 8.63 18.57 -5.51
N LEU A 13 8.08 19.45 -6.34
CA LEU A 13 6.63 19.69 -6.42
C LEU A 13 5.86 18.50 -7.00
N GLU A 14 6.43 17.83 -8.00
CA GLU A 14 5.83 16.63 -8.60
C GLU A 14 5.83 15.49 -7.59
N ASP A 15 6.94 15.31 -6.86
CA ASP A 15 7.02 14.35 -5.76
C ASP A 15 6.01 14.67 -4.67
N ALA A 16 5.92 15.92 -4.21
CA ALA A 16 4.96 16.32 -3.19
C ALA A 16 3.51 16.03 -3.62
N GLN A 17 3.15 16.43 -4.84
CA GLN A 17 1.82 16.15 -5.39
C GLN A 17 1.55 14.64 -5.50
N GLY A 18 2.50 13.87 -6.00
CA GLY A 18 2.39 12.42 -6.17
C GLY A 18 2.25 11.69 -4.83
N LEU A 19 2.98 12.12 -3.80
CA LEU A 19 2.87 11.58 -2.44
C LEU A 19 1.51 11.92 -1.82
N LEU A 20 1.05 13.17 -1.93
CA LEU A 20 -0.23 13.62 -1.40
C LEU A 20 -1.39 12.87 -2.07
N ALA A 21 -1.43 12.84 -3.40
CA ALA A 21 -2.48 12.17 -4.15
C ALA A 21 -2.43 10.64 -3.96
N GLY A 22 -1.25 10.05 -4.05
CA GLY A 22 -1.07 8.60 -3.88
C GLY A 22 -1.50 8.14 -2.49
N ALA A 23 -1.08 8.83 -1.43
CA ALA A 23 -1.50 8.53 -0.07
C ALA A 23 -3.00 8.73 0.13
N LEU A 24 -3.61 9.75 -0.47
CA LEU A 24 -5.06 9.99 -0.40
C LEU A 24 -5.86 8.86 -1.05
N PHE A 25 -5.46 8.40 -2.24
CA PHE A 25 -6.12 7.29 -2.93
C PHE A 25 -6.05 6.00 -2.11
N VAL A 26 -4.90 5.72 -1.51
CA VAL A 26 -4.76 4.55 -0.63
C VAL A 26 -5.54 4.73 0.67
N ALA A 27 -5.63 5.94 1.23
CA ALA A 27 -6.45 6.19 2.40
C ALA A 27 -7.95 6.01 2.11
N LEU A 28 -8.43 6.45 0.94
CA LEU A 28 -9.79 6.19 0.47
C LEU A 28 -10.04 4.70 0.30
N SER A 29 -9.07 3.96 -0.25
CA SER A 29 -9.13 2.50 -0.28
C SER A 29 -9.33 1.92 1.13
N VAL A 30 -8.53 2.33 2.10
CA VAL A 30 -8.67 1.89 3.50
C VAL A 30 -10.06 2.17 4.06
N VAL A 31 -10.69 3.31 3.74
CA VAL A 31 -12.08 3.61 4.13
C VAL A 31 -13.07 2.58 3.56
N PHE A 32 -12.96 2.24 2.27
CA PHE A 32 -13.81 1.23 1.63
C PHE A 32 -13.59 -0.17 2.23
N PHE A 33 -12.33 -0.57 2.44
CA PHE A 33 -12.00 -1.86 3.05
C PHE A 33 -12.52 -1.95 4.48
N LYS A 34 -12.34 -0.90 5.30
CA LYS A 34 -12.88 -0.83 6.67
C LYS A 34 -14.39 -0.95 6.70
N HIS A 35 -15.08 -0.17 5.88
CA HIS A 35 -16.54 -0.15 5.85
C HIS A 35 -17.14 -1.48 5.40
N ALA A 36 -16.44 -2.19 4.49
CA ALA A 36 -16.84 -3.51 4.02
C ALA A 36 -16.38 -4.68 4.91
N GLY A 37 -15.62 -4.43 5.99
CA GLY A 37 -15.05 -5.48 6.85
C GLY A 37 -14.00 -6.34 6.15
N LEU A 38 -13.27 -5.75 5.20
CA LEU A 38 -12.28 -6.42 4.35
C LEU A 38 -10.85 -6.10 4.78
N LEU A 39 -9.89 -6.82 4.17
CA LEU A 39 -8.46 -6.66 4.38
C LEU A 39 -7.72 -6.33 3.08
N ILE A 40 -6.62 -5.58 3.22
CA ILE A 40 -5.62 -5.33 2.17
C ILE A 40 -4.42 -6.26 2.43
N GLY A 41 -3.56 -6.50 1.44
CA GLY A 41 -2.27 -7.16 1.66
C GLY A 41 -1.23 -6.27 2.35
N GLY A 42 -0.09 -6.87 2.72
CA GLY A 42 1.07 -6.16 3.27
C GLY A 42 0.83 -5.53 4.64
N THR A 43 1.58 -4.47 4.97
CA THR A 43 1.49 -3.81 6.29
C THR A 43 0.15 -3.14 6.54
N ALA A 44 -0.53 -2.64 5.51
CA ALA A 44 -1.88 -2.11 5.65
C ALA A 44 -2.85 -3.21 6.10
N GLY A 45 -2.72 -4.42 5.54
CA GLY A 45 -3.45 -5.61 5.98
C GLY A 45 -3.21 -5.99 7.43
N LEU A 46 -1.94 -6.10 7.80
CA LEU A 46 -1.55 -6.38 9.19
C LEU A 46 -2.14 -5.34 10.15
N THR A 47 -2.14 -4.07 9.74
CA THR A 47 -2.70 -2.98 10.54
C THR A 47 -4.22 -3.08 10.66
N LEU A 48 -4.94 -3.38 9.57
CA LEU A 48 -6.39 -3.61 9.63
C LEU A 48 -6.71 -4.78 10.54
N LEU A 49 -5.93 -5.86 10.50
CA LEU A 49 -6.11 -7.00 11.39
C LEU A 49 -5.93 -6.61 12.86
N VAL A 50 -4.88 -5.86 13.19
CA VAL A 50 -4.67 -5.34 14.54
C VAL A 50 -5.81 -4.40 14.95
N HIS A 51 -6.26 -3.53 14.06
CA HIS A 51 -7.41 -2.64 14.30
C HIS A 51 -8.68 -3.43 14.61
N TYR A 52 -9.00 -4.48 13.85
CA TYR A 52 -10.18 -5.31 14.10
C TYR A 52 -10.06 -6.14 15.39
N ALA A 53 -8.87 -6.61 15.73
CA ALA A 53 -8.65 -7.43 16.93
C ALA A 53 -8.61 -6.59 18.23
N SER A 54 -8.09 -5.36 18.18
CA SER A 54 -7.83 -4.53 19.37
C SER A 54 -8.70 -3.27 19.50
N GLY A 55 -9.37 -2.86 18.42
CA GLY A 55 -10.09 -1.59 18.34
C GLY A 55 -9.18 -0.35 18.28
N LEU A 56 -7.85 -0.52 18.26
CA LEU A 56 -6.89 0.58 18.19
C LEU A 56 -7.00 1.35 16.88
N ASN A 57 -6.76 2.66 16.95
CA ASN A 57 -6.75 3.57 15.82
C ASN A 57 -5.84 3.08 14.66
N PHE A 58 -6.36 3.04 13.43
CA PHE A 58 -5.61 2.45 12.30
C PHE A 58 -4.38 3.30 11.99
N GLY A 59 -4.51 4.62 11.93
CA GLY A 59 -3.40 5.51 11.60
C GLY A 59 -2.24 5.37 12.59
N LEU A 60 -2.54 5.31 13.88
CA LEU A 60 -1.53 5.10 14.93
C LEU A 60 -0.83 3.75 14.78
N VAL A 61 -1.58 2.66 14.65
CA VAL A 61 -1.01 1.31 14.51
C VAL A 61 -0.18 1.22 13.23
N TYR A 62 -0.66 1.80 12.13
CA TYR A 62 0.03 1.79 10.84
C TYR A 62 1.39 2.48 10.94
N PHE A 63 1.44 3.63 11.60
CA PHE A 63 2.67 4.38 11.80
C PHE A 63 3.66 3.59 12.68
N LEU A 64 3.20 3.03 13.80
CA LEU A 64 4.05 2.26 14.72
C LEU A 64 4.62 1.00 14.07
N ILE A 65 3.81 0.24 13.32
CA ILE A 65 4.25 -0.96 12.60
C ILE A 65 5.35 -0.60 11.59
N ASN A 66 5.31 0.59 11.00
CA ASN A 66 6.28 1.02 9.99
C ASN A 66 7.62 1.53 10.56
N ILE A 67 7.70 1.90 11.84
CA ILE A 67 8.94 2.36 12.50
C ILE A 67 10.15 1.43 12.26
N PRO A 68 10.08 0.12 12.55
CA PRO A 68 11.21 -0.78 12.30
C PRO A 68 11.59 -0.84 10.82
N PHE A 69 10.61 -0.70 9.92
CA PHE A 69 10.88 -0.70 8.48
C PHE A 69 11.56 0.57 8.00
N TYR A 70 11.37 1.72 8.64
CA TYR A 70 12.14 2.93 8.30
C TYR A 70 13.61 2.77 8.66
N VAL A 71 13.89 2.27 9.86
CA VAL A 71 15.27 2.01 10.32
C VAL A 71 15.98 1.04 9.38
N PHE A 72 15.25 0.04 8.89
CA PHE A 72 15.72 -0.89 7.88
C PHE A 72 15.88 -0.24 6.49
N ALA A 73 14.89 0.55 6.05
CA ALA A 73 14.87 1.21 4.76
C ALA A 73 16.05 2.18 4.57
N VAL A 74 16.45 2.92 5.61
CA VAL A 74 17.60 3.83 5.54
C VAL A 74 18.86 3.09 5.13
N ARG A 75 19.10 1.90 5.71
CA ARG A 75 20.27 1.07 5.39
C ARG A 75 20.12 0.33 4.06
N ALA A 76 18.91 -0.06 3.69
CA ALA A 76 18.62 -0.90 2.53
C ALA A 76 18.48 -0.13 1.21
N MET A 77 17.84 1.05 1.24
CA MET A 77 17.41 1.82 0.06
C MET A 77 17.97 3.25 0.03
N GLY A 78 18.51 3.74 1.16
CA GLY A 78 19.04 5.10 1.28
C GLY A 78 18.02 6.11 1.82
N TRP A 79 18.52 7.33 2.09
CA TRP A 79 17.76 8.38 2.77
C TRP A 79 16.62 8.96 1.95
N GLU A 80 16.81 9.16 0.64
CA GLU A 80 15.77 9.77 -0.22
C GLU A 80 14.49 8.93 -0.24
N PHE A 81 14.62 7.62 -0.54
CA PHE A 81 13.50 6.68 -0.53
C PHE A 81 12.83 6.60 0.85
N THR A 82 13.64 6.60 1.92
CA THR A 82 13.13 6.49 3.28
C THR A 82 12.32 7.71 3.69
N LEU A 83 12.80 8.93 3.39
CA LEU A 83 12.08 10.16 3.70
C LEU A 83 10.75 10.24 2.92
N LYS A 84 10.77 9.91 1.62
CA LYS A 84 9.53 9.85 0.81
C LYS A 84 8.54 8.81 1.34
N THR A 85 9.03 7.63 1.71
CA THR A 85 8.22 6.55 2.30
C THR A 85 7.67 6.93 3.67
N PHE A 86 8.47 7.59 4.51
CA PHE A 86 8.04 8.12 5.80
C PHE A 86 6.91 9.13 5.62
N CYS A 87 7.08 10.11 4.71
CA CYS A 87 6.04 11.08 4.40
C CYS A 87 4.77 10.41 3.87
N ALA A 88 4.88 9.44 2.96
CA ALA A 88 3.73 8.71 2.42
C ALA A 88 2.96 7.93 3.51
N VAL A 89 3.67 7.25 4.41
CA VAL A 89 3.05 6.53 5.52
C VAL A 89 2.44 7.49 6.54
N LEU A 90 3.11 8.60 6.85
CA LEU A 90 2.57 9.63 7.74
C LEU A 90 1.28 10.22 7.15
N LEU A 91 1.28 10.57 5.87
CA LEU A 91 0.10 11.07 5.14
C LEU A 91 -1.03 10.04 5.16
N LEU A 92 -0.75 8.77 4.86
CA LEU A 92 -1.74 7.70 4.92
C LEU A 92 -2.31 7.54 6.34
N SER A 93 -1.46 7.62 7.36
CA SER A 93 -1.88 7.54 8.77
C SER A 93 -2.82 8.69 9.12
N VAL A 94 -2.47 9.93 8.75
CA VAL A 94 -3.30 11.12 8.99
C VAL A 94 -4.61 11.04 8.20
N TYR A 95 -4.56 10.73 6.91
CA TYR A 95 -5.76 10.64 6.08
C TYR A 95 -6.70 9.51 6.51
N SER A 96 -6.18 8.38 6.99
CA SER A 96 -7.01 7.28 7.47
C SER A 96 -7.86 7.65 8.69
N GLU A 97 -7.48 8.69 9.42
CA GLU A 97 -8.21 9.21 10.59
C GLU A 97 -9.03 10.46 10.24
N LEU A 98 -8.57 11.27 9.28
CA LEU A 98 -9.31 12.44 8.82
C LEU A 98 -10.49 12.07 7.92
N LEU A 99 -10.32 11.13 6.98
CA LEU A 99 -11.34 10.79 5.99
C LEU A 99 -12.66 10.30 6.62
N PRO A 100 -12.67 9.45 7.66
CA PRO A 100 -13.92 9.08 8.35
C PRO A 100 -14.66 10.27 8.98
N ALA A 101 -13.98 11.38 9.28
CA ALA A 101 -14.61 12.58 9.82
C ALA A 101 -15.28 13.45 8.74
N VAL A 102 -14.91 13.28 7.46
CA VAL A 102 -15.45 14.06 6.33
C VAL A 102 -16.24 13.23 5.32
N ILE A 103 -16.13 11.91 5.38
CA ILE A 103 -16.85 10.96 4.51
C ILE A 103 -17.61 9.98 5.40
N SER A 104 -18.94 9.94 5.23
CA SER A 104 -19.80 8.92 5.80
C SER A 104 -20.37 8.06 4.68
N LEU A 105 -20.00 6.78 4.66
CA LEU A 105 -20.59 5.81 3.74
C LEU A 105 -21.86 5.24 4.37
N GLY A 106 -22.98 5.28 3.63
CA GLY A 106 -24.21 4.60 4.03
C GLY A 106 -24.10 3.10 3.74
N THR A 107 -24.87 2.63 2.77
CA THR A 107 -24.82 1.23 2.34
C THR A 107 -23.69 1.00 1.35
N LEU A 108 -22.75 0.11 1.67
CA LEU A 108 -21.71 -0.33 0.75
C LEU A 108 -21.79 -1.86 0.62
N GLN A 109 -22.01 -2.35 -0.59
CA GLN A 109 -21.96 -3.80 -0.84
C GLN A 109 -20.51 -4.29 -0.75
N PRO A 110 -20.20 -5.34 0.04
CA PRO A 110 -18.82 -5.78 0.26
C PRO A 110 -18.07 -6.15 -1.02
N ALA A 111 -18.74 -6.76 -2.00
CA ALA A 111 -18.12 -7.08 -3.29
C ALA A 111 -17.70 -5.82 -4.07
N PHE A 112 -18.54 -4.78 -4.07
CA PHE A 112 -18.18 -3.49 -4.65
C PHE A 112 -17.07 -2.80 -3.85
N GLY A 113 -17.13 -2.88 -2.51
CA GLY A 113 -16.09 -2.38 -1.62
C GLY A 113 -14.72 -3.00 -1.91
N ALA A 114 -14.68 -4.31 -2.15
CA ALA A 114 -13.48 -5.04 -2.54
C ALA A 114 -12.91 -4.55 -3.88
N VAL A 115 -13.72 -4.47 -4.93
CA VAL A 115 -13.29 -4.01 -6.26
C VAL A 115 -12.81 -2.56 -6.18
N MET A 116 -13.64 -1.65 -5.69
CA MET A 116 -13.33 -0.22 -5.65
C MET A 116 -12.15 0.07 -4.74
N GLY A 117 -12.13 -0.52 -3.54
CA GLY A 117 -11.00 -0.41 -2.63
C GLY A 117 -9.72 -0.90 -3.31
N GLY A 118 -9.76 -2.06 -3.99
CA GLY A 118 -8.60 -2.60 -4.67
C GLY A 118 -8.10 -1.72 -5.82
N LEU A 119 -9.00 -1.17 -6.64
CA LEU A 119 -8.64 -0.24 -7.71
C LEU A 119 -8.02 1.06 -7.16
N LEU A 120 -8.58 1.62 -6.09
CA LEU A 120 -8.06 2.81 -5.40
C LEU A 120 -6.68 2.55 -4.79
N ALA A 121 -6.48 1.40 -4.14
CA ALA A 121 -5.18 1.03 -3.57
C ALA A 121 -4.14 0.83 -4.68
N GLY A 122 -4.49 0.12 -5.75
CA GLY A 122 -3.58 -0.12 -6.87
C GLY A 122 -3.17 1.17 -7.58
N THR A 123 -4.10 2.10 -7.79
CA THR A 123 -3.82 3.40 -8.42
C THR A 123 -2.96 4.28 -7.53
N GLY A 124 -3.31 4.41 -6.24
CA GLY A 124 -2.51 5.20 -5.31
C GLY A 124 -1.11 4.62 -5.09
N LEU A 125 -0.98 3.28 -5.03
CA LEU A 125 0.33 2.64 -4.94
C LEU A 125 1.18 2.88 -6.19
N LEU A 126 0.57 2.86 -7.38
CA LEU A 126 1.29 3.17 -8.62
C LEU A 126 1.80 4.62 -8.65
N MET A 127 1.02 5.57 -8.16
CA MET A 127 1.46 6.96 -8.00
C MET A 127 2.70 7.02 -7.10
N LEU A 128 2.66 6.38 -5.93
CA LEU A 128 3.79 6.37 -4.99
C LEU A 128 5.04 5.71 -5.58
N ILE A 129 4.89 4.57 -6.25
CA ILE A 129 6.00 3.86 -6.87
C ILE A 129 6.71 4.72 -7.93
N ARG A 130 5.95 5.51 -8.72
CA ARG A 130 6.53 6.42 -9.72
C ARG A 130 7.43 7.50 -9.11
N HIS A 131 7.11 7.95 -7.91
CA HIS A 131 7.90 8.95 -7.18
C HIS A 131 8.98 8.33 -6.28
N HIS A 132 9.31 7.05 -6.47
CA HIS A 132 10.25 6.30 -5.63
C HIS A 132 9.86 6.33 -4.14
N ALA A 133 8.56 6.29 -3.85
CA ALA A 133 8.01 6.15 -2.51
C ALA A 133 7.37 4.77 -2.36
N SER A 134 7.24 4.35 -1.10
CA SER A 134 6.49 3.16 -0.73
C SER A 134 5.57 3.49 0.44
N LEU A 135 4.71 2.55 0.78
CA LEU A 135 3.87 2.57 1.97
C LEU A 135 4.51 1.76 3.12
N GLY A 136 5.85 1.72 3.10
CA GLY A 136 6.68 1.03 4.08
C GLY A 136 6.40 -0.46 4.18
N GLY A 137 6.97 -1.09 5.21
CA GLY A 137 6.59 -2.43 5.57
C GLY A 137 7.25 -3.58 4.82
N ILE A 138 6.47 -4.65 4.67
CA ILE A 138 6.86 -5.94 4.09
C ILE A 138 7.38 -5.77 2.65
N GLY A 139 6.87 -4.79 1.90
CA GLY A 139 7.36 -4.48 0.56
C GLY A 139 8.82 -4.05 0.53
N VAL A 140 9.26 -3.21 1.47
CA VAL A 140 10.68 -2.78 1.56
C VAL A 140 11.57 -3.97 1.89
N LEU A 141 11.13 -4.82 2.82
CA LEU A 141 11.83 -6.05 3.18
C LEU A 141 11.93 -7.01 1.98
N ALA A 142 10.84 -7.17 1.22
CA ALA A 142 10.79 -8.02 0.04
C ALA A 142 11.77 -7.56 -1.06
N ILE A 143 11.83 -6.25 -1.34
CA ILE A 143 12.77 -5.69 -2.33
C ILE A 143 14.21 -5.85 -1.85
N TRP A 144 14.49 -5.64 -0.56
CA TRP A 144 15.84 -5.84 -0.02
C TRP A 144 16.27 -7.31 -0.08
N LEU A 145 15.39 -8.26 0.29
CA LEU A 145 15.66 -9.69 0.17
C LEU A 145 15.91 -10.11 -1.27
N GLN A 146 15.20 -9.50 -2.22
CA GLN A 146 15.44 -9.72 -3.64
C GLN A 146 16.82 -9.25 -4.06
N ARG A 147 17.23 -8.05 -3.67
CA ARG A 147 18.53 -7.48 -4.04
C ARG A 147 19.71 -8.20 -3.38
N ASN A 148 19.57 -8.58 -2.12
CA ASN A 148 20.70 -9.07 -1.32
C ASN A 148 20.77 -10.61 -1.20
N LYS A 149 19.62 -11.30 -1.25
CA LYS A 149 19.56 -12.77 -1.12
C LYS A 149 19.07 -13.48 -2.38
N GLY A 150 18.71 -12.77 -3.44
CA GLY A 150 18.21 -13.35 -4.69
C GLY A 150 16.79 -13.92 -4.60
N TRP A 151 16.05 -13.62 -3.52
CA TRP A 151 14.67 -14.07 -3.36
C TRP A 151 13.72 -13.34 -4.33
N ARG A 152 12.63 -13.97 -4.73
CA ARG A 152 11.59 -13.26 -5.50
C ARG A 152 10.79 -12.39 -4.54
N ALA A 153 10.77 -11.06 -4.73
CA ALA A 153 10.01 -10.15 -3.86
C ALA A 153 8.52 -10.55 -3.78
N GLY A 154 7.93 -11.00 -4.89
CA GLY A 154 6.57 -11.53 -4.91
C GLY A 154 6.35 -12.73 -3.99
N THR A 155 7.36 -13.60 -3.81
CA THR A 155 7.26 -14.75 -2.89
C THR A 155 7.26 -14.31 -1.43
N VAL A 156 8.10 -13.34 -1.06
CA VAL A 156 8.12 -12.78 0.31
C VAL A 156 6.78 -12.12 0.63
N GLN A 157 6.27 -11.32 -0.30
CA GLN A 157 4.97 -10.66 -0.18
C GLN A 157 3.84 -11.69 -0.06
N MET A 158 3.83 -12.73 -0.89
CA MET A 158 2.83 -13.79 -0.85
C MET A 158 2.82 -14.56 0.47
N ILE A 159 3.99 -14.88 1.03
CA ILE A 159 4.09 -15.54 2.34
C ILE A 159 3.46 -14.64 3.41
N ALA A 160 3.81 -13.37 3.43
CA ALA A 160 3.24 -12.42 4.36
C ALA A 160 1.71 -12.29 4.22
N ASP A 161 1.22 -12.15 2.99
CA ASP A 161 -0.22 -12.02 2.72
C ASP A 161 -0.98 -13.28 3.15
N VAL A 162 -0.44 -14.48 2.91
CA VAL A 162 -1.03 -15.74 3.39
C VAL A 162 -1.07 -15.81 4.91
N LEU A 163 -0.02 -15.36 5.61
CA LEU A 163 0.00 -15.32 7.07
C LEU A 163 -1.04 -14.33 7.61
N ILE A 164 -1.17 -13.15 7.00
CA ILE A 164 -2.14 -12.13 7.38
C ILE A 164 -3.57 -12.62 7.15
N LEU A 165 -3.87 -13.16 5.96
CA LEU A 165 -5.20 -13.70 5.63
C LEU A 165 -5.53 -14.94 6.46
N GLY A 166 -4.55 -15.78 6.77
CA GLY A 166 -4.71 -16.92 7.68
C GLY A 166 -5.07 -16.47 9.10
N ALA A 167 -4.36 -15.49 9.63
CA ALA A 167 -4.67 -14.90 10.94
C ALA A 167 -6.02 -14.16 10.95
N ALA A 168 -6.43 -13.60 9.81
CA ALA A 168 -7.72 -12.94 9.66
C ALA A 168 -8.92 -13.86 9.85
N LEU A 169 -8.81 -15.14 9.52
CA LEU A 169 -9.90 -16.11 9.68
C LEU A 169 -10.36 -16.28 11.15
N ILE A 170 -9.55 -15.83 12.12
CA ILE A 170 -9.91 -15.83 13.55
C ILE A 170 -10.96 -14.74 13.84
N TRP A 171 -10.87 -13.60 13.15
CA TRP A 171 -11.65 -12.39 13.46
C TRP A 171 -12.67 -12.02 12.37
N ILE A 172 -12.48 -12.53 11.15
CA ILE A 172 -13.22 -12.15 9.95
C ILE A 172 -13.87 -13.39 9.33
N ALA A 173 -15.13 -13.26 8.92
CA ALA A 173 -15.87 -14.34 8.28
C ALA A 173 -15.18 -14.80 6.97
N PRO A 174 -15.12 -16.12 6.68
CA PRO A 174 -14.38 -16.64 5.52
C PRO A 174 -14.77 -16.03 4.17
N TRP A 175 -16.05 -15.65 3.98
CA TRP A 175 -16.52 -15.03 2.75
C TRP A 175 -15.98 -13.59 2.56
N LEU A 176 -15.76 -12.84 3.66
CA LEU A 176 -15.11 -11.52 3.62
C LEU A 176 -13.61 -11.65 3.31
N VAL A 177 -12.97 -12.72 3.79
CA VAL A 177 -11.58 -13.05 3.41
C VAL A 177 -11.50 -13.37 1.92
N ALA A 178 -12.45 -14.13 1.37
CA ALA A 178 -12.53 -14.38 -0.08
C ALA A 178 -12.74 -13.08 -0.89
N LEU A 179 -13.58 -12.15 -0.40
CA LEU A 179 -13.72 -10.83 -1.01
C LEU A 179 -12.46 -9.96 -0.88
N SER A 180 -11.68 -10.11 0.20
CA SER A 180 -10.39 -9.45 0.36
C SER A 180 -9.38 -9.93 -0.69
N VAL A 181 -9.41 -11.22 -1.04
CA VAL A 181 -8.65 -11.76 -2.18
C VAL A 181 -9.08 -11.11 -3.48
N LEU A 182 -10.39 -10.93 -3.70
CA LEU A 182 -10.90 -10.22 -4.88
C LEU A 182 -10.39 -8.76 -4.92
N GLY A 183 -10.35 -8.06 -3.80
CA GLY A 183 -9.74 -6.74 -3.71
C GLY A 183 -8.25 -6.74 -4.02
N ALA A 184 -7.50 -7.72 -3.51
CA ALA A 184 -6.08 -7.90 -3.84
C ALA A 184 -5.86 -8.19 -5.33
N LEU A 185 -6.75 -8.97 -5.97
CA LEU A 185 -6.72 -9.18 -7.42
C LEU A 185 -6.95 -7.87 -8.18
N ALA A 186 -7.86 -7.00 -7.73
CA ALA A 186 -8.08 -5.69 -8.33
C ALA A 186 -6.85 -4.77 -8.17
N VAL A 187 -6.18 -4.76 -7.01
CA VAL A 187 -4.89 -4.07 -6.81
C VAL A 187 -3.86 -4.57 -7.82
N ASN A 188 -3.69 -5.88 -7.89
CA ASN A 188 -2.72 -6.52 -8.77
C ASN A 188 -3.02 -6.29 -10.25
N LEU A 189 -4.29 -6.22 -10.64
CA LEU A 189 -4.71 -5.90 -11.99
C LEU A 189 -4.25 -4.49 -12.38
N VAL A 190 -4.48 -3.50 -11.52
CA VAL A 190 -4.04 -2.12 -11.76
C VAL A 190 -2.53 -2.08 -11.90
N ILE A 191 -1.79 -2.72 -10.99
CA ILE A 191 -0.34 -2.76 -11.04
C ILE A 191 0.12 -3.50 -12.30
N ALA A 192 -0.34 -4.71 -12.58
CA ALA A 192 0.11 -5.50 -13.73
C ALA A 192 -0.14 -4.81 -15.07
N ILE A 193 -1.30 -4.14 -15.24
CA ILE A 193 -1.62 -3.45 -16.50
C ILE A 193 -0.81 -2.18 -16.65
N ASN A 194 -0.68 -1.39 -15.58
CA ASN A 194 -0.14 -0.04 -15.64
C ASN A 194 1.34 0.05 -15.26
N HIS A 195 1.90 -0.95 -14.60
CA HIS A 195 3.31 -1.07 -14.27
C HIS A 195 4.02 -1.83 -15.40
N ARG A 196 4.19 -1.16 -16.55
CA ARG A 196 5.07 -1.63 -17.63
C ARG A 196 6.44 -0.95 -17.51
N PRO A 197 7.55 -1.71 -17.40
CA PRO A 197 8.88 -1.15 -17.53
C PRO A 197 9.00 -0.46 -18.91
N GLY A 198 9.25 0.86 -18.93
CA GLY A 198 9.61 1.59 -20.16
C GLY A 198 8.56 2.49 -20.84
N ARG A 199 7.31 2.61 -20.34
CA ARG A 199 6.28 3.46 -20.99
C ARG A 199 6.04 4.83 -20.33
N TYR A 200 6.75 5.15 -19.24
CA TYR A 200 6.63 6.42 -18.52
C TYR A 200 7.87 7.30 -18.59
N PHE A 201 8.75 7.05 -19.56
CA PHE A 201 9.62 8.11 -20.05
C PHE A 201 8.73 8.96 -20.96
N GLY A 202 8.18 10.03 -20.39
CA GLY A 202 7.43 11.02 -21.15
C GLY A 202 8.23 11.44 -22.37
N VAL A 203 7.55 11.48 -23.52
CA VAL A 203 8.04 12.20 -24.70
C VAL A 203 8.17 13.67 -24.37
#